data_AF-A0A5N6M038-F1
#
_entry.id   AF-A0A5N6M038-F1
#
_cell.length_a   1.000
_cell.length_b   1.000
_cell.length_c   1.000
_cell.angle_alpha   90.00
_cell.angle_beta   90.00
_cell.angle_gamma   90.00
#
_symmetry.space_group_name_H-M   'P 1'
#
loop_
_entity.id
_entity.type
_entity.pdbx_description
1 polymer ?
#
loop_
_entity_poly.entity_id
_entity_poly.type
_entity_poly.pdbx_seq_one_letter_code
_entity_poly.pdbx_strand_id
1 'polypeptide(L)'
;MPEDKGKVNPDDADVNLVPDLVERVAVPILQYELAHCWDMLSTKETKYAVSATNLVFTYVSLSSKAVGELVSVLRDRLSDAVSHLMVPTWNTYVIKAVPNAARFAAYRFGTAVRLLRNICLWNNILSVSVLEKLALDELLSGKILPHLRRIQSNIDDAITRTERVVASISGVWTGPKVTGDRRYMHAHTHVIKGKHI
;
A
#
# COMPACT_ATOMS: atom_id res chain seq x y z
N MET A 1 21.56 -4.52 -48.51
CA MET A 1 21.58 -5.84 -47.83
C MET A 1 20.45 -5.81 -46.80
N PRO A 2 19.54 -6.79 -46.75
CA PRO A 2 18.56 -6.85 -45.68
C PRO A 2 19.23 -7.48 -44.44
N GLU A 3 19.07 -6.81 -43.30
CA GLU A 3 19.51 -7.32 -42.00
C GLU A 3 18.73 -8.58 -41.65
N ASP A 4 19.45 -9.69 -41.49
CA ASP A 4 18.94 -10.95 -40.97
C ASP A 4 18.56 -10.75 -39.50
N LYS A 5 17.29 -10.43 -39.26
CA LYS A 5 16.71 -10.49 -37.91
C LYS A 5 16.64 -11.96 -37.52
N GLY A 6 17.72 -12.43 -36.90
CA GLY A 6 17.82 -13.78 -36.34
C GLY A 6 16.55 -14.13 -35.58
N LYS A 7 15.82 -15.13 -36.09
CA LYS A 7 14.67 -15.70 -35.41
C LYS A 7 15.17 -16.27 -34.09
N VAL A 8 14.75 -15.69 -32.97
CA VAL A 8 14.99 -16.24 -31.64
C VAL A 8 14.40 -17.65 -31.63
N ASN A 9 15.26 -18.66 -31.49
CA ASN A 9 14.83 -20.04 -31.38
C ASN A 9 14.24 -20.23 -29.96
N PRO A 10 12.95 -20.57 -29.81
CA PRO A 10 12.35 -20.78 -28.49
C PRO A 10 12.97 -21.95 -27.72
N ASP A 11 13.70 -22.85 -28.40
CA ASP A 11 14.46 -23.96 -27.79
C ASP A 11 15.91 -23.58 -27.45
N ASP A 12 16.31 -22.32 -27.63
CA ASP A 12 17.61 -21.84 -27.18
C ASP A 12 17.64 -21.78 -25.64
N ALA A 13 18.57 -22.54 -25.05
CA ALA A 13 18.75 -22.62 -23.60
C ALA A 13 18.99 -21.25 -22.96
N ASP A 14 19.51 -20.28 -23.71
CA ASP A 14 19.81 -18.94 -23.21
C ASP A 14 18.56 -18.04 -23.10
N VAL A 15 17.46 -18.37 -23.79
CA VAL A 15 16.22 -17.55 -23.79
C VAL A 15 15.58 -17.49 -22.39
N ASN A 16 15.69 -18.56 -21.62
CA ASN A 16 15.14 -18.64 -20.27
C ASN A 16 16.16 -18.33 -19.17
N LEU A 17 17.43 -18.08 -19.52
CA LEU A 17 18.50 -17.90 -18.53
C LEU A 17 18.22 -16.72 -17.58
N VAL A 18 17.82 -15.57 -18.11
CA VAL A 18 17.55 -14.37 -17.29
C VAL A 18 16.30 -14.55 -16.43
N PRO A 19 15.13 -14.96 -16.97
CA PRO A 19 13.96 -15.32 -16.16
C PRO A 19 14.26 -16.33 -15.05
N ASP A 20 14.97 -17.43 -15.36
CA ASP A 20 15.34 -18.46 -14.39
C ASP A 20 16.24 -17.91 -13.29
N LEU A 21 17.21 -17.05 -13.63
CA LEU A 21 18.10 -16.42 -12.66
C LEU A 21 17.33 -15.46 -11.75
N VAL A 22 16.41 -14.65 -12.31
CA VAL A 22 15.59 -13.75 -11.51
C VAL A 22 14.71 -14.56 -10.56
N GLU A 23 14.04 -15.61 -11.04
CA GLU A 23 13.17 -16.44 -10.22
C GLU A 23 13.93 -17.20 -9.11
N ARG A 24 15.11 -17.76 -9.43
CA ARG A 24 15.87 -18.60 -8.48
C ARG A 24 16.81 -17.83 -7.56
N VAL A 25 17.21 -16.61 -7.92
CA VAL A 25 18.20 -15.82 -7.15
C VAL A 25 17.62 -14.49 -6.69
N ALA A 26 17.12 -13.67 -7.61
CA ALA A 26 16.66 -12.32 -7.26
C ALA A 26 15.39 -12.34 -6.39
N VAL A 27 14.43 -13.22 -6.68
CA VAL A 27 13.19 -13.33 -5.90
C VAL A 27 13.46 -13.73 -4.44
N PRO A 28 14.23 -14.80 -4.13
CA PRO A 28 14.56 -15.13 -2.75
C PRO A 28 15.30 -14.02 -1.99
N ILE A 29 16.22 -13.30 -2.67
CA ILE A 29 16.91 -12.15 -2.07
C ILE A 29 15.89 -11.06 -1.74
N LEU A 30 15.00 -10.70 -2.68
CA LEU A 30 14.00 -9.67 -2.45
C LEU A 30 12.99 -10.08 -1.37
N GLN A 31 12.59 -11.35 -1.30
CA GLN A 31 11.76 -11.87 -0.22
C GLN A 31 12.43 -11.66 1.14
N TYR A 32 13.71 -12.01 1.26
CA TYR A 32 14.47 -11.80 2.50
C TYR A 32 14.57 -10.31 2.86
N GLU A 33 14.88 -9.45 1.88
CA GLU A 33 14.96 -8.00 2.08
C GLU A 33 13.62 -7.43 2.58
N LEU A 34 12.50 -7.80 1.96
CA LEU A 34 11.17 -7.36 2.39
C LEU A 34 10.80 -7.88 3.78
N ALA A 35 11.14 -9.14 4.09
CA ALA A 35 10.81 -9.75 5.37
C ALA A 35 11.61 -9.15 6.54
N HIS A 36 12.87 -8.80 6.32
CA HIS A 36 13.81 -8.59 7.42
C HIS A 36 14.54 -7.24 7.39
N CYS A 37 14.87 -6.71 6.22
CA CYS A 37 15.77 -5.55 6.10
C CYS A 37 15.01 -4.24 5.86
N TRP A 38 13.89 -4.29 5.13
CA TRP A 38 13.15 -3.12 4.69
C TRP A 38 12.54 -2.32 5.86
N ASP A 39 12.89 -1.03 5.96
CA ASP A 39 12.21 -0.07 6.84
C ASP A 39 10.93 0.47 6.17
N MET A 40 9.79 -0.02 6.65
CA MET A 40 8.46 0.37 6.18
C MET A 40 8.10 1.84 6.44
N LEU A 41 8.81 2.54 7.32
CA LEU A 41 8.64 3.97 7.55
C LEU A 41 9.53 4.80 6.63
N SER A 42 10.58 4.22 6.03
CA SER A 42 11.42 4.86 5.03
C SER A 42 10.71 4.90 3.67
N THR A 43 10.24 6.09 3.28
CA THR A 43 9.66 6.29 1.93
C THR A 43 10.68 5.98 0.82
N LYS A 44 11.96 6.25 1.05
CA LYS A 44 13.02 6.00 0.06
C LYS A 44 13.17 4.49 -0.17
N GLU A 45 13.32 3.72 0.91
CA GLU A 45 13.43 2.26 0.81
C GLU A 45 12.15 1.64 0.26
N THR A 46 10.97 2.11 0.69
CA THR A 46 9.69 1.64 0.14
C THR A 46 9.63 1.82 -1.38
N LYS A 47 10.09 2.97 -1.91
CA LYS A 47 10.15 3.19 -3.36
C LYS A 47 11.10 2.21 -4.05
N TYR A 48 12.27 1.94 -3.46
CA TYR A 48 13.21 0.97 -4.01
C TYR A 48 12.66 -0.45 -3.98
N ALA A 49 12.00 -0.85 -2.90
CA ALA A 49 11.34 -2.14 -2.77
C ALA A 49 10.23 -2.31 -3.82
N VAL A 50 9.41 -1.28 -4.04
CA VAL A 50 8.40 -1.24 -5.12
C VAL A 50 9.05 -1.36 -6.50
N SER A 51 10.13 -0.61 -6.76
CA SER A 51 10.86 -0.69 -8.04
C SER A 51 11.47 -2.08 -8.27
N ALA A 52 12.10 -2.68 -7.26
CA ALA A 52 12.68 -4.02 -7.35
C ALA A 52 11.60 -5.09 -7.60
N THR A 53 10.45 -4.97 -6.94
CA THR A 53 9.31 -5.88 -7.15
C THR A 53 8.76 -5.79 -8.57
N ASN A 54 8.58 -4.57 -9.10
CA ASN A 54 8.16 -4.38 -10.50
C ASN A 54 9.18 -4.92 -11.50
N LEU A 55 10.48 -4.81 -11.19
CA LEU A 55 11.52 -5.39 -12.03
C LEU A 55 11.42 -6.91 -12.08
N VAL A 56 11.23 -7.57 -10.93
CA VAL A 56 10.95 -9.02 -10.87
C VAL A 56 9.75 -9.40 -11.74
N PHE A 57 8.66 -8.63 -11.67
CA PHE A 57 7.44 -8.87 -12.46
C PHE A 57 7.64 -8.74 -13.97
N THR A 58 8.74 -8.12 -14.41
CA THR A 58 9.10 -8.01 -15.83
C THR A 58 9.71 -9.31 -16.37
N TYR A 59 10.31 -10.13 -15.50
CA TYR A 59 11.02 -11.36 -15.89
C TYR A 59 10.32 -12.64 -15.46
N VAL A 60 9.55 -12.60 -14.37
CA VAL A 60 8.90 -13.78 -13.78
C VAL A 60 7.40 -13.69 -13.95
N SER A 61 6.75 -14.79 -14.34
CA SER A 61 5.29 -14.84 -14.47
C SER A 61 4.60 -14.44 -13.16
N LEU A 62 3.60 -13.56 -13.25
CA LEU A 62 2.77 -13.15 -12.11
C LEU A 62 1.95 -14.30 -11.51
N SER A 63 1.74 -15.38 -12.27
CA SER A 63 1.09 -16.61 -11.79
C SER A 63 2.06 -17.61 -11.15
N SER A 64 3.37 -17.31 -11.14
CA SER A 64 4.37 -18.18 -10.54
C SER A 64 4.19 -18.27 -9.02
N LYS A 65 4.58 -19.42 -8.48
CA LYS A 65 4.61 -19.64 -7.03
C LYS A 65 5.55 -18.63 -6.34
N ALA A 66 6.70 -18.36 -6.94
CA ALA A 66 7.71 -17.45 -6.40
C ALA A 66 7.17 -16.01 -6.23
N VAL A 67 6.42 -15.50 -7.22
CA VAL A 67 5.75 -14.20 -7.13
C VAL A 67 4.65 -14.21 -6.08
N GLY A 68 3.85 -15.28 -6.01
CA GLY A 68 2.81 -15.44 -4.98
C GLY A 68 3.39 -15.38 -3.56
N GLU A 69 4.49 -16.08 -3.32
CA GLU A 69 5.21 -16.07 -2.03
C GLU A 69 5.81 -14.69 -1.74
N LEU A 70 6.40 -14.02 -2.73
CA LEU A 70 6.90 -12.65 -2.58
C LEU A 70 5.82 -11.67 -2.14
N VAL A 71 4.65 -11.72 -2.78
CA VAL A 71 3.50 -10.87 -2.42
C VAL A 71 2.96 -11.23 -1.04
N SER A 72 2.99 -12.51 -0.64
CA SER A 72 2.59 -12.89 0.73
C SER A 72 3.52 -12.32 1.79
N VAL A 73 4.84 -12.38 1.59
CA VAL A 73 5.83 -11.80 2.52
C VAL A 73 5.59 -10.30 2.70
N LEU A 74 5.38 -9.58 1.58
CA LEU A 74 5.05 -8.16 1.60
C LEU A 74 3.78 -7.88 2.41
N ARG A 75 2.68 -8.62 2.13
CA ARG A 75 1.40 -8.45 2.81
C ARG A 75 1.54 -8.70 4.31
N ASP A 76 2.20 -9.79 4.69
CA ASP A 76 2.34 -10.19 6.08
C ASP A 76 3.19 -9.18 6.84
N ARG A 77 4.25 -8.66 6.23
CA ARG A 77 5.09 -7.60 6.80
C ARG A 77 4.31 -6.29 7.02
N LEU A 78 3.51 -5.86 6.04
CA LEU A 78 2.68 -4.67 6.17
C LEU A 78 1.59 -4.85 7.23
N SER A 79 0.93 -6.01 7.26
CA SER A 79 -0.07 -6.38 8.27
C SER A 79 0.53 -6.33 9.68
N ASP A 80 1.74 -6.87 9.84
CA ASP A 80 2.48 -6.84 11.11
C ASP A 80 2.81 -5.42 11.57
N ALA A 81 3.23 -4.56 10.64
CA ALA A 81 3.49 -3.15 10.92
C ALA A 81 2.24 -2.41 11.36
N VAL A 82 1.13 -2.64 10.65
CA VAL A 82 -0.16 -2.04 10.98
C VAL A 82 -0.59 -2.53 12.35
N SER A 83 -0.54 -3.84 12.65
CA SER A 83 -1.01 -4.42 13.92
C SER A 83 -0.26 -3.86 15.14
N HIS A 84 1.07 -3.77 15.08
CA HIS A 84 1.93 -3.29 16.17
C HIS A 84 1.91 -1.77 16.35
N LEU A 85 1.42 -1.03 15.35
CA LEU A 85 1.32 0.42 15.45
C LEU A 85 0.20 0.81 16.42
N MET A 86 0.51 1.72 17.36
CA MET A 86 -0.45 2.28 18.31
C MET A 86 -0.52 3.80 18.15
N VAL A 87 -1.73 4.34 17.96
CA VAL A 87 -2.00 5.77 17.95
C VAL A 87 -2.83 6.12 19.19
N PRO A 88 -2.30 6.93 20.13
CA PRO A 88 -3.00 7.20 21.37
C PRO A 88 -4.31 7.97 21.18
N THR A 89 -5.38 7.55 21.87
CA THR A 89 -6.69 8.24 21.89
C THR A 89 -6.98 8.94 23.23
N TRP A 90 -5.89 9.31 23.92
CA TRP A 90 -5.90 9.90 25.25
C TRP A 90 -6.72 11.19 25.32
N ASN A 91 -7.45 11.37 26.43
CA ASN A 91 -8.22 12.59 26.67
C ASN A 91 -7.31 13.76 27.08
N THR A 92 -7.88 14.97 27.11
CA THR A 92 -7.16 16.19 27.46
C THR A 92 -6.55 16.16 28.86
N TYR A 93 -7.17 15.44 29.81
CA TYR A 93 -6.64 15.30 31.17
C TYR A 93 -5.31 14.56 31.17
N VAL A 94 -5.22 13.41 30.49
CA VAL A 94 -3.97 12.64 30.36
C VAL A 94 -2.89 13.44 29.63
N ILE A 95 -3.28 14.14 28.54
CA ILE A 95 -2.36 14.97 27.76
C ILE A 95 -1.76 16.11 28.61
N LYS A 96 -2.54 16.69 29.54
CA LYS A 96 -2.08 17.76 30.44
C LYS A 96 -1.32 17.24 31.66
N ALA A 97 -1.70 16.07 32.17
CA ALA A 97 -1.14 15.51 33.41
C ALA A 97 0.20 14.81 33.20
N VAL A 98 0.43 14.18 32.05
CA VAL A 98 1.63 13.38 31.79
C VAL A 98 2.63 14.18 30.96
N PRO A 99 3.86 14.43 31.46
CA PRO A 99 4.90 15.10 30.70
C PRO A 99 5.16 14.41 29.36
N ASN A 100 5.35 15.20 28.30
CA ASN A 100 5.59 14.72 26.93
C ASN A 100 4.45 13.91 26.26
N ALA A 101 3.28 13.73 26.89
CA ALA A 101 2.19 12.94 26.32
C ALA A 101 1.70 13.50 24.97
N ALA A 102 1.56 14.83 24.87
CA ALA A 102 1.21 15.50 23.61
C ALA A 102 2.23 15.21 22.50
N ARG A 103 3.53 15.32 22.81
CA ARG A 103 4.63 15.07 21.87
C ARG A 103 4.66 13.62 21.40
N PHE A 104 4.47 12.68 22.32
CA PHE A 104 4.40 11.25 21.98
C PHE A 104 3.19 10.92 21.11
N ALA A 105 2.01 11.46 21.43
CA ALA A 105 0.82 11.27 20.63
C ALA A 105 0.97 11.84 19.20
N ALA A 106 1.56 13.04 19.07
CA ALA A 106 1.88 13.64 17.77
C ALA A 106 2.90 12.81 16.98
N TYR A 107 3.94 12.28 17.64
CA TYR A 107 4.91 11.39 17.02
C TYR A 107 4.24 10.11 16.50
N ARG A 108 3.45 9.43 17.33
CA ARG A 108 2.75 8.19 16.94
C ARG A 108 1.76 8.43 15.80
N PHE A 109 1.02 9.53 15.82
CA PHE A 109 0.17 9.94 14.70
C PHE A 109 0.99 10.16 13.42
N GLY A 110 2.10 10.89 13.51
CA GLY A 110 2.99 11.11 12.37
C GLY A 110 3.55 9.82 11.78
N THR A 111 3.91 8.86 12.63
CA THR A 111 4.34 7.52 12.21
C THR A 111 3.22 6.76 11.50
N ALA A 112 1.98 6.83 12.02
CA ALA A 112 0.82 6.22 11.37
C ALA A 112 0.54 6.78 9.98
N VAL A 113 0.57 8.11 9.84
CA VAL A 113 0.38 8.80 8.56
C VAL A 113 1.49 8.44 7.57
N ARG A 114 2.74 8.32 8.03
CA ARG A 114 3.86 7.91 7.18
C ARG A 114 3.72 6.47 6.70
N LEU A 115 3.32 5.56 7.59
CA LEU A 115 3.05 4.17 7.22
C LEU A 115 1.91 4.10 6.20
N LEU A 116 0.81 4.83 6.43
CA LEU A 116 -0.33 4.91 5.50
C LEU A 116 0.13 5.33 4.10
N ARG A 117 0.92 6.40 4.01
CA ARG A 117 1.48 6.87 2.75
C ARG A 117 2.36 5.82 2.07
N ASN A 118 3.18 5.10 2.83
CA ASN A 118 4.07 4.08 2.28
C ASN A 118 3.30 2.83 1.83
N ILE A 119 2.23 2.42 2.52
CA ILE A 119 1.30 1.38 2.06
C ILE A 119 0.70 1.76 0.69
N CYS A 120 0.30 3.02 0.52
CA CYS A 120 -0.28 3.52 -0.74
C CYS A 120 0.69 3.43 -1.94
N LEU A 121 2.01 3.33 -1.73
CA LEU A 121 2.98 3.17 -2.82
C LEU A 121 2.92 1.78 -3.48
N TRP A 122 2.26 0.81 -2.83
CA TRP A 122 2.11 -0.55 -3.34
C TRP A 122 0.86 -0.74 -4.21
N ASN A 123 0.21 0.34 -4.64
CA ASN A 123 -1.08 0.31 -5.34
C ASN A 123 -1.12 -0.41 -6.70
N ASN A 124 0.05 -0.63 -7.31
CA ASN A 124 0.18 -1.38 -8.57
C ASN A 124 0.72 -2.81 -8.37
N ILE A 125 0.97 -3.22 -7.12
CA ILE A 125 1.52 -4.54 -6.78
C ILE A 125 0.50 -5.34 -5.97
N LEU A 126 -0.11 -4.72 -4.96
CA LEU A 126 -1.15 -5.33 -4.14
C LEU A 126 -2.52 -5.13 -4.78
N SER A 127 -3.42 -6.10 -4.57
CA SER A 127 -4.81 -5.93 -4.96
C SER A 127 -5.46 -4.78 -4.18
N VAL A 128 -6.43 -4.11 -4.80
CA VAL A 128 -7.22 -3.04 -4.16
C VAL A 128 -7.83 -3.53 -2.85
N SER A 129 -8.36 -4.76 -2.80
CA SER A 129 -8.93 -5.34 -1.58
C SER A 129 -7.94 -5.46 -0.41
N VAL A 130 -6.69 -5.84 -0.69
CA VAL A 130 -5.64 -5.92 0.34
C VAL A 130 -5.24 -4.52 0.80
N LEU A 131 -5.14 -3.58 -0.13
CA LEU A 131 -4.81 -2.18 0.18
C LEU A 131 -5.90 -1.51 1.02
N GLU A 132 -7.17 -1.69 0.66
CA GLU A 132 -8.30 -1.12 1.40
C GLU A 132 -8.34 -1.66 2.83
N LYS A 133 -8.17 -2.98 3.00
CA LYS A 133 -8.11 -3.60 4.32
C LYS A 133 -6.98 -3.00 5.19
N LEU A 134 -5.75 -2.95 4.66
CA LEU A 134 -4.60 -2.46 5.44
C LEU A 134 -4.67 -0.93 5.67
N ALA A 135 -4.92 -0.17 4.62
CA ALA A 135 -4.82 1.29 4.63
C ALA A 135 -6.09 1.95 5.20
N LEU A 136 -7.27 1.57 4.71
CA LEU A 136 -8.53 2.24 5.02
C LEU A 136 -9.19 1.65 6.27
N ASP A 137 -9.28 0.32 6.37
CA ASP A 137 -9.98 -0.31 7.48
C ASP A 137 -9.11 -0.34 8.74
N GLU A 138 -7.95 -1.00 8.68
CA GLU A 138 -7.15 -1.26 9.86
C GLU A 138 -6.37 -0.02 10.33
N LEU A 139 -5.73 0.71 9.41
CA LEU A 139 -4.88 1.85 9.77
C LEU A 139 -5.66 3.16 9.88
N LEU A 140 -6.34 3.60 8.81
CA LEU A 140 -7.05 4.86 8.81
C LEU A 140 -8.24 4.83 9.78
N SER A 141 -9.18 3.91 9.56
CA SER A 141 -10.41 3.82 10.36
C SER A 141 -10.15 3.26 11.75
N GLY A 142 -9.33 2.22 11.86
CA GLY A 142 -9.04 1.55 13.12
C GLY A 142 -8.14 2.34 14.07
N LYS A 143 -7.23 3.19 13.56
CA LYS A 143 -6.18 3.80 14.40
C LYS A 143 -6.05 5.31 14.25
N ILE A 144 -6.11 5.87 13.04
CA ILE A 144 -5.89 7.30 12.80
C ILE A 144 -7.14 8.13 13.11
N LEU A 145 -8.31 7.75 12.60
CA LEU A 145 -9.56 8.50 12.80
C LEU A 145 -9.97 8.63 14.28
N PRO A 146 -9.84 7.59 15.14
CA PRO A 146 -10.12 7.74 16.56
C PRO A 146 -9.27 8.81 17.24
N HIS A 147 -8.01 8.97 16.82
CA HIS A 147 -7.14 10.05 17.31
C HIS A 147 -7.61 11.42 16.82
N LEU A 148 -7.95 11.55 15.52
CA LEU A 148 -8.44 12.81 14.95
C LEU A 148 -9.72 13.30 15.63
N ARG A 149 -10.68 12.41 15.89
CA ARG A 149 -11.92 12.73 16.61
C ARG A 149 -11.64 13.30 18.01
N ARG A 150 -10.56 12.86 18.66
CA ARG A 150 -10.21 13.33 20.01
C ARG A 150 -9.64 14.74 20.04
N ILE A 151 -8.97 15.16 18.97
CA ILE A 151 -8.35 16.50 18.87
C ILE A 151 -9.23 17.52 18.15
N GLN A 152 -10.45 17.15 17.75
CA GLN A 152 -11.36 17.98 16.95
C GLN A 152 -11.67 19.36 17.57
N SER A 153 -11.59 19.49 18.90
CA SER A 153 -11.78 20.77 19.59
C SER A 153 -10.65 21.78 19.36
N ASN A 154 -9.48 21.34 18.86
CA ASN A 154 -8.42 22.20 18.37
C ASN A 154 -8.49 22.23 16.83
N ILE A 155 -9.18 23.24 16.29
CA ILE A 155 -9.52 23.35 14.87
C ILE A 155 -8.26 23.37 13.99
N ASP A 156 -7.24 24.14 14.36
CA ASP A 156 -6.02 24.27 13.55
C ASP A 156 -5.21 22.96 13.49
N ASP A 157 -5.09 22.25 14.62
CA ASP A 157 -4.41 20.95 14.68
C ASP A 157 -5.22 19.88 13.92
N ALA A 158 -6.55 19.92 14.03
CA ALA A 158 -7.44 19.01 13.33
C ALA A 158 -7.38 19.18 11.81
N ILE A 159 -7.37 20.43 11.30
CA ILE A 159 -7.24 20.73 9.86
C ILE A 159 -5.88 20.23 9.37
N THR A 160 -4.78 20.69 9.97
CA THR A 160 -3.41 20.34 9.56
C THR A 160 -3.20 18.83 9.49
N ARG A 161 -3.73 18.08 10.47
CA ARG A 161 -3.58 16.63 10.51
C ARG A 161 -4.48 15.91 9.52
N THR A 162 -5.68 16.41 9.27
CA THR A 162 -6.57 15.88 8.25
C THR A 162 -5.96 16.06 6.86
N GLU A 163 -5.39 17.23 6.56
CA GLU A 163 -4.68 17.48 5.31
C GLU A 163 -3.54 16.48 5.09
N ARG A 164 -2.75 16.20 6.13
CA ARG A 164 -1.67 15.20 6.06
C ARG A 164 -2.17 13.80 5.78
N VAL A 165 -3.33 13.42 6.32
CA VAL A 165 -3.98 12.13 6.02
C VAL A 165 -4.44 12.09 4.56
N VAL A 166 -5.15 13.13 4.11
CA VAL A 166 -5.64 13.23 2.72
C VAL A 166 -4.48 13.18 1.73
N ALA A 167 -3.39 13.89 2.01
CA ALA A 167 -2.18 13.88 1.18
C ALA A 167 -1.52 12.48 1.12
N SER A 168 -1.69 11.66 2.15
CA SER A 168 -1.09 10.31 2.22
C SER A 168 -1.84 9.28 1.37
N ILE A 169 -3.13 9.48 1.13
CA ILE A 169 -3.98 8.61 0.29
C ILE A 169 -4.21 9.17 -1.13
N SER A 170 -3.63 10.34 -1.41
CA SER A 170 -3.71 10.99 -2.72
C SER A 170 -2.97 10.19 -3.78
N GLY A 171 -3.60 10.05 -4.95
CA GLY A 171 -3.12 9.22 -6.06
C GLY A 171 -3.57 7.76 -5.99
N VAL A 172 -4.17 7.31 -4.88
CA VAL A 172 -4.83 6.00 -4.78
C VAL A 172 -6.35 6.18 -4.70
N TRP A 173 -6.85 6.87 -3.67
CA TRP A 173 -8.30 7.07 -3.46
C TRP A 173 -8.74 8.54 -3.54
N THR A 174 -7.81 9.49 -3.46
CA THR A 174 -8.14 10.93 -3.58
C THR A 174 -7.28 11.63 -4.64
N GLY A 175 -7.75 12.79 -5.11
CA GLY A 175 -7.02 13.65 -6.05
C GLY A 175 -7.43 13.51 -7.52
N PRO A 176 -6.91 14.38 -8.41
CA PRO A 176 -7.41 14.54 -9.78
C PRO A 176 -7.26 13.31 -10.68
N LYS A 177 -6.37 12.39 -10.31
CA LYS A 177 -6.06 11.17 -11.09
C LYS A 177 -6.98 9.99 -10.74
N VAL A 178 -7.82 10.11 -9.72
CA VAL A 178 -8.76 9.07 -9.33
C VAL A 178 -9.99 9.17 -10.21
N THR A 179 -10.04 8.35 -11.25
CA THR A 179 -11.26 8.17 -12.03
C THR A 179 -12.26 7.43 -11.14
N GLY A 180 -13.14 8.18 -10.48
CA GLY A 180 -14.25 7.59 -9.74
C GLY A 180 -15.02 6.66 -10.67
N ASP A 181 -15.06 5.38 -10.34
CA ASP A 181 -15.75 4.38 -11.15
C ASP A 181 -17.26 4.66 -11.08
N ARG A 182 -17.75 5.51 -12.00
CA ARG A 182 -19.18 5.85 -12.16
C ARG A 182 -20.02 4.67 -12.66
N ARG A 183 -19.46 3.46 -12.75
CA ARG A 183 -20.13 2.31 -13.38
C ARG A 183 -21.17 1.62 -12.51
N TYR A 184 -21.21 1.88 -11.20
CA TYR A 184 -22.18 1.23 -10.31
C TYR A 184 -23.53 1.95 -10.18
N MET A 185 -23.70 3.16 -10.73
CA MET A 185 -24.99 3.87 -10.64
C MET A 185 -25.93 3.71 -11.85
N HIS A 186 -25.51 3.06 -12.94
CA HIS A 186 -26.38 2.91 -14.11
C HIS A 186 -27.09 1.55 -14.22
N ALA A 187 -26.74 0.56 -13.39
CA ALA A 187 -27.29 -0.79 -13.48
C ALA A 187 -28.61 -1.00 -12.69
N HIS A 188 -29.02 -0.06 -11.83
CA HIS A 188 -30.23 -0.23 -11.00
C HIS A 188 -31.46 0.56 -11.49
N THR A 189 -31.36 1.31 -12.58
CA THR A 189 -32.50 2.11 -13.10
C THR A 189 -33.20 1.47 -14.31
N HIS A 190 -32.68 0.36 -14.85
CA HIS A 190 -33.27 -0.30 -16.02
C HIS A 190 -33.95 -1.65 -15.77
N VAL A 191 -33.95 -2.17 -14.54
CA VAL A 191 -34.60 -3.47 -14.24
C VAL A 191 -36.05 -3.31 -13.74
N ILE A 192 -36.50 -2.12 -13.38
CA ILE A 192 -37.90 -1.86 -12.99
C ILE A 192 -38.70 -1.30 -14.17
N LYS A 193 -38.72 -2.00 -15.30
CA LYS A 193 -39.77 -1.89 -16.32
C LYS A 193 -39.96 -3.25 -17.00
N GLY A 194 -40.97 -3.99 -16.55
CA GLY A 194 -41.57 -5.06 -17.34
C GLY A 194 -41.70 -6.41 -16.65
N LYS A 195 -42.76 -6.56 -15.83
CA LYS A 195 -43.63 -7.75 -15.82
C LYS A 195 -44.79 -7.54 -14.84
N HIS A 196 -45.89 -7.02 -15.37
CA HIS A 196 -47.23 -7.29 -14.85
C HIS A 196 -47.92 -8.18 -15.87
N ILE A 197 -48.00 -9.48 -15.58
CA ILE A 197 -49.18 -10.34 -15.68
C ILE A 197 -49.09 -11.31 -14.52
#